data_AF-A0A968N3S5-F1
#
_entry.id   AF-A0A968N3S5-F1
#
_cell.length_a   1.000
_cell.length_b   1.000
_cell.length_c   1.000
_cell.angle_alpha   90.00
_cell.angle_beta   90.00
_cell.angle_gamma   90.00
#
_symmetry.space_group_name_H-M   'P 1'
#
loop_
_entity.id
_entity.type
_entity.pdbx_description
1 polymer ?
#
loop_
_entity_poly.entity_id
_entity_poly.type
_entity_poly.pdbx_seq_one_letter_code
_entity_poly.pdbx_strand_id
1 'polypeptide(L)' 'MGKRNHRNAIRSLEQRIIEHQEKIGVEQQKENPDSGLIAHWEKEIRAFEKGIQQALKRLGRT' A
#
# COMPACT_ATOMS: atom_id res chain seq x y z
N MET A 1 -12.59 -15.89 -15.61
CA MET A 1 -11.95 -14.56 -15.45
C MET A 1 -11.18 -14.45 -14.11
N GLY A 2 -10.31 -15.41 -13.74
CA GLY A 2 -10.03 -15.64 -12.31
C GLY A 2 -8.60 -15.41 -11.77
N LYS A 3 -7.61 -14.99 -12.57
CA LYS A 3 -6.21 -14.86 -12.09
C LYS A 3 -5.46 -13.63 -12.61
N ARG A 4 -5.73 -13.21 -13.86
CA ARG A 4 -5.10 -12.02 -14.47
C ARG A 4 -5.52 -10.72 -13.76
N ASN A 5 -6.80 -10.60 -13.41
CA ASN A 5 -7.35 -9.41 -12.77
C ASN A 5 -6.79 -9.20 -11.35
N HIS A 6 -6.56 -10.28 -10.60
CA HIS A 6 -5.96 -10.18 -9.26
C HIS A 6 -4.50 -9.75 -9.30
N ARG A 7 -3.71 -10.22 -10.29
CA ARG A 7 -2.32 -9.74 -10.45
C ARG A 7 -2.25 -8.25 -10.81
N ASN A 8 -3.13 -7.79 -11.69
CA ASN A 8 -3.19 -6.37 -12.04
C ASN A 8 -3.63 -5.52 -10.84
N ALA A 9 -4.63 -5.99 -10.08
CA ALA A 9 -5.07 -5.32 -8.85
C ALA A 9 -3.95 -5.23 -7.81
N ILE A 10 -3.18 -6.31 -7.61
CA ILE A 10 -2.01 -6.30 -6.71
C ILE A 10 -1.00 -5.24 -7.17
N ARG A 11 -0.61 -5.24 -8.45
CA ARG A 11 0.34 -4.25 -8.98
C ARG A 11 -0.14 -2.81 -8.78
N SER A 12 -1.41 -2.53 -9.03
CA SER A 12 -1.98 -1.20 -8.81
C SER A 12 -1.98 -0.80 -7.33
N LEU A 13 -2.20 -1.75 -6.42
CA LEU A 13 -2.12 -1.51 -4.98
C LEU A 13 -0.67 -1.32 -4.51
N GLU A 14 0.28 -2.10 -5.04
CA GLU A 14 1.71 -1.97 -4.75
C GLU A 14 2.23 -0.59 -5.18
N GLN A 15 1.87 -0.12 -6.38
CA GLN A 15 2.24 1.23 -6.83
C GLN A 15 1.71 2.32 -5.89
N ARG A 16 0.45 2.21 -5.46
CA ARG A 16 -0.12 3.15 -4.48
C ARG A 16 0.59 3.11 -3.14
N ILE A 17 1.00 1.93 -2.67
CA ILE A 17 1.76 1.78 -1.42
C ILE A 17 3.11 2.48 -1.55
N ILE A 18 3.82 2.28 -2.66
CA ILE A 18 5.12 2.92 -2.92
C ILE A 18 4.96 4.44 -2.91
N GLU A 19 3.96 4.99 -3.62
CA GLU A 19 3.68 6.43 -3.62
C GLU A 19 3.42 6.97 -2.20
N HIS A 20 2.69 6.23 -1.36
CA HIS A 20 2.43 6.65 0.03
C HIS A 20 3.69 6.54 0.89
N GLN A 21 4.51 5.50 0.70
CA GLN A 21 5.78 5.35 1.42
C GLN A 21 6.77 6.46 1.05
N GLU A 22 6.83 6.86 -0.22
CA GLU A 22 7.64 8.00 -0.65
C GLU A 22 7.16 9.31 -0.01
N LYS A 23 5.84 9.55 0.02
CA LYS A 23 5.26 10.73 0.71
C LYS A 23 5.59 10.75 2.20
N ILE A 24 5.47 9.60 2.88
CA ILE A 24 5.86 9.46 4.29
C ILE A 24 7.35 9.77 4.45
N GLY A 25 8.21 9.22 3.60
CA GLY A 25 9.65 9.45 3.66
C GLY A 25 10.02 10.92 3.48
N VAL A 26 9.40 11.61 2.53
CA VAL A 26 9.60 13.06 2.32
C VAL A 26 9.07 13.86 3.50
N GLU A 27 7.91 13.50 4.05
CA GLU A 27 7.33 14.18 5.21
C GLU A 27 8.21 14.00 6.46
N GLN A 28 8.76 12.81 6.68
CA GLN A 28 9.68 12.50 7.80
C GLN A 28 11.01 13.26 7.71
N GLN A 29 11.44 13.67 6.52
CA GLN A 29 12.66 14.46 6.33
C GLN A 29 12.46 15.96 6.61
N LYS A 30 11.22 16.43 6.77
CA LYS A 30 10.97 17.83 7.13
C LYS A 30 11.39 18.10 8.57
N GLU A 31 11.75 19.35 8.86
CA GLU A 31 12.11 19.78 10.22
C GLU A 31 10.97 19.59 11.23
N ASN A 32 9.71 19.64 10.77
CA ASN A 32 8.55 19.41 11.61
C ASN A 32 7.56 18.45 10.90
N PRO A 33 7.77 17.13 11.02
CA PRO A 33 6.94 16.15 10.33
C PRO A 33 5.53 16.09 10.93
N ASP A 34 4.51 16.06 10.06
CA ASP A 34 3.13 15.86 10.50
C ASP A 34 2.88 14.38 10.82
N SER A 35 3.03 14.04 12.09
CA SER A 35 2.80 12.68 12.60
C SER A 35 1.35 12.20 12.39
N GLY A 36 0.37 13.12 12.36
CA GLY A 36 -1.02 12.77 12.12
C GLY A 36 -1.26 12.37 10.67
N LEU A 37 -0.66 13.11 9.74
CA LEU A 37 -0.69 12.81 8.31
C LEU A 37 0.05 11.52 7.98
N ILE A 38 1.22 11.31 8.58
CA ILE A 38 1.98 10.06 8.45
C ILE A 38 1.15 8.87 8.95
N ALA A 39 0.54 8.97 10.13
CA ALA A 39 -0.30 7.91 10.68
C ALA A 39 -1.55 7.62 9.82
N HIS A 40 -2.07 8.64 9.12
CA HIS A 40 -3.15 8.47 8.16
C HIS A 40 -2.69 7.64 6.95
N TRP A 41 -1.57 8.03 6.33
CA TRP A 41 -1.00 7.29 5.20
C TRP A 41 -0.56 5.87 5.57
N GLU A 42 -0.02 5.65 6.77
CA GLU A 42 0.29 4.30 7.27
C GLU A 42 -0.96 3.42 7.42
N LYS A 43 -2.08 3.99 7.88
CA LYS A 43 -3.36 3.27 7.95
C LYS A 43 -3.85 2.88 6.54
N GLU A 44 -3.73 3.77 5.57
CA GLU A 44 -4.08 3.49 4.18
C GLU A 44 -3.20 2.38 3.59
N ILE A 45 -1.88 2.45 3.80
CA ILE A 45 -0.93 1.41 3.39
C ILE A 45 -1.33 0.06 3.98
N ARG A 46 -1.60 -0.02 5.29
CA ARG A 46 -2.03 -1.29 5.93
C ARG A 46 -3.34 -1.84 5.35
N ALA A 47 -4.26 -0.97 4.94
CA ALA A 47 -5.49 -1.39 4.29
C ALA A 47 -5.22 -1.96 2.88
N PHE A 48 -4.34 -1.32 2.11
CA PHE A 48 -3.91 -1.81 0.79
C PHE A 48 -3.13 -3.12 0.88
N GLU A 49 -2.21 -3.25 1.84
CA GLU A 49 -1.49 -4.49 2.11
C GLU A 49 -2.43 -5.64 2.45
N LYS A 50 -3.45 -5.41 3.29
CA LYS A 50 -4.48 -6.42 3.56
C LYS A 50 -5.25 -6.82 2.29
N GLY A 51 -5.52 -5.88 1.39
CA GLY A 51 -6.12 -6.14 0.08
C GLY A 51 -5.23 -7.03 -0.80
N ILE A 52 -3.93 -6.72 -0.85
CA ILE A 52 -2.92 -7.52 -1.57
C ILE A 52 -2.82 -8.93 -0.99
N GLN A 53 -2.71 -9.06 0.34
CA GLN A 53 -2.62 -10.36 1.02
C GLN A 53 -3.83 -11.25 0.72
N GLN A 54 -5.04 -10.68 0.72
CA GLN A 54 -6.23 -11.43 0.33
C GLN A 54 -6.22 -11.83 -1.16
N ALA A 55 -5.78 -10.94 -2.05
CA ALA A 55 -5.65 -11.24 -3.47
C ALA A 55 -4.59 -12.32 -3.74
N LEU A 56 -3.47 -12.30 -3.02
CA LEU A 56 -2.40 -13.31 -3.06
C LEU A 56 -2.90 -14.67 -2.56
N LYS A 57 -3.62 -14.68 -1.43
CA LYS A 57 -4.25 -15.90 -0.89
C LYS A 57 -5.20 -16.53 -1.91
N ARG A 58 -6.02 -15.72 -2.60
CA ARG A 58 -6.92 -16.19 -3.68
C ARG A 58 -6.18 -16.67 -4.92
N LEU A 59 -4.96 -16.18 -5.17
CA LEU A 59 -4.09 -16.66 -6.23
C LEU A 59 -3.35 -17.95 -5.88
N GLY A 60 -3.47 -18.44 -4.64
CA GLY A 60 -2.75 -19.63 -4.16
C GLY A 60 -1.25 -19.36 -3.95
N ARG A 61 -0.86 -18.10 -3.76
CA ARG A 61 0.50 -17.71 -3.39
C ARG A 61 0.48 -17.33 -1.91
N THR A 62 0.94 -18.26 -1.07
CA THR A 62 1.31 -18.04 0.34
C THR A 62 2.81 -18.08 0.46
#